data_AF-A0A7V8YJM3-F1
#
_entry.id   AF-A0A7V8YJM3-F1
#
_cell.length_a   1.000
_cell.length_b   1.000
_cell.length_c   1.000
_cell.angle_alpha   90.00
_cell.angle_beta   90.00
_cell.angle_gamma   90.00
#
_symmetry.space_group_name_H-M   'P 1'
#
loop_
_entity.id
_entity.type
_entity.pdbx_description
1 polymer ?
#
loop_
_entity_poly.entity_id
_entity_poly.type
_entity_poly.pdbx_seq_one_letter_code
_entity_poly.pdbx_strand_id
1 'polypeptide(L)'
;MPGADVVALLRSYADSVEEALERCGVTVLPCEIGMSFVAGHHQVAAITDTDEPAHDGTVAAIAQDGYAEIGGTVVTPTRIRLYRYVAKDTTDD
;
A
#
# COMPACT_ATOMS: atom_id res chain seq x y z
N MET A 1 10.37 -22.90 -18.63
CA MET A 1 11.34 -21.90 -18.15
C MET A 1 11.31 -21.94 -16.63
N PRO A 2 12.41 -22.26 -15.95
CA PRO A 2 12.43 -22.52 -14.50
C PRO A 2 11.96 -21.33 -13.63
N GLY A 3 12.02 -20.10 -14.15
CA GLY A 3 11.52 -18.92 -13.43
C GLY A 3 9.99 -18.86 -13.28
N ALA A 4 9.23 -19.46 -14.20
CA ALA A 4 7.77 -19.45 -14.12
C ALA A 4 7.24 -20.35 -12.99
N ASP A 5 7.89 -21.50 -12.80
CA ASP A 5 7.54 -22.45 -11.74
C ASP A 5 7.79 -21.87 -10.35
N VAL A 6 8.90 -21.13 -10.19
CA VAL A 6 9.22 -20.43 -8.94
C VAL A 6 8.20 -19.31 -8.66
N VAL A 7 7.80 -18.55 -9.67
CA VAL A 7 6.75 -17.51 -9.51
C VAL A 7 5.43 -18.12 -9.07
N ALA A 8 5.02 -19.23 -9.69
CA ALA A 8 3.79 -19.93 -9.31
C ALA A 8 3.86 -20.47 -7.87
N LEU A 9 5.00 -21.03 -7.48
CA LEU A 9 5.22 -21.51 -6.11
C LEU A 9 5.15 -20.38 -5.08
N LEU A 10 5.78 -19.24 -5.35
CA LEU A 10 5.77 -18.09 -4.45
C LEU A 10 4.36 -17.50 -4.29
N ARG A 11 3.56 -17.47 -5.37
CA ARG A 11 2.16 -17.05 -5.30
C ARG A 11 1.35 -18.00 -4.42
N SER A 12 1.41 -19.31 -4.69
CA SER A 12 0.70 -20.30 -3.89
C SER A 12 1.12 -20.28 -2.41
N TYR A 13 2.40 -20.02 -2.14
CA TYR A 13 2.88 -19.85 -0.77
C TYR A 13 2.31 -18.58 -0.12
N ALA A 14 2.28 -17.45 -0.83
CA ALA A 14 1.67 -16.22 -0.33
C ALA A 14 0.18 -16.42 -0.01
N ASP A 15 -0.58 -17.04 -0.93
CA ASP A 15 -2.00 -17.36 -0.72
C ASP A 15 -2.19 -18.24 0.53
N SER A 16 -1.33 -19.25 0.72
CA SER A 16 -1.39 -20.14 1.90
C SER A 16 -1.09 -19.40 3.21
N VAL A 17 -0.20 -18.40 3.17
CA VAL A 17 0.11 -17.56 4.34
C VAL A 17 -1.08 -16.65 4.65
N GLU A 18 -1.72 -16.05 3.65
CA GLU A 18 -2.92 -15.24 3.82
C GLU A 18 -4.06 -16.06 4.44
N GLU A 19 -4.36 -17.25 3.91
CA GLU A 19 -5.36 -18.15 4.50
C GLU A 19 -5.03 -18.51 5.96
N ALA A 20 -3.76 -18.70 6.30
CA ALA A 20 -3.34 -18.99 7.67
C ALA A 20 -3.56 -17.78 8.60
N LEU A 21 -3.29 -16.56 8.13
CA LEU A 21 -3.56 -15.33 8.87
C LEU A 21 -5.07 -15.14 9.10
N GLU A 22 -5.87 -15.35 8.06
CA GLU A 22 -7.34 -15.24 8.15
C GLU A 22 -7.92 -16.18 9.20
N ARG A 23 -7.43 -17.42 9.25
CA ARG A 23 -7.83 -18.40 10.28
C ARG A 23 -7.44 -18.00 11.69
N CYS A 24 -6.41 -17.17 11.85
CA CYS A 24 -6.00 -16.56 13.11
C CYS A 24 -6.76 -15.24 13.40
N GLY A 25 -7.70 -14.86 12.54
CA GLY A 25 -8.46 -13.63 12.68
C GLY A 25 -7.68 -12.39 12.28
N VAL A 26 -6.70 -12.50 11.38
CA VAL A 26 -5.94 -11.38 10.82
C VAL A 26 -6.19 -11.30 9.33
N THR A 27 -6.59 -10.12 8.84
CA THR A 27 -6.89 -9.87 7.42
C THR A 27 -6.04 -8.74 6.88
N VAL A 28 -5.85 -8.70 5.56
CA VAL A 28 -5.17 -7.59 4.89
C VAL A 28 -5.95 -6.29 5.14
N LEU A 29 -5.23 -5.24 5.53
CA LEU A 29 -5.78 -3.90 5.73
C LEU A 29 -6.05 -3.27 4.36
N PRO A 30 -7.31 -2.91 4.02
CA PRO A 30 -7.64 -2.38 2.70
C PRO A 30 -6.83 -1.11 2.38
N CYS A 31 -6.13 -1.11 1.25
CA CYS A 31 -5.37 0.02 0.75
C CYS A 31 -5.38 0.00 -0.79
N GLU A 32 -5.51 1.17 -1.41
CA GLU A 32 -5.61 1.37 -2.85
C GLU A 32 -4.92 2.69 -3.21
N ILE A 33 -4.35 2.74 -4.41
CA ILE A 33 -3.76 3.97 -4.95
C ILE A 33 -4.86 5.01 -5.13
N GLY A 34 -4.58 6.26 -4.76
CA GLY A 34 -5.53 7.38 -4.78
C GLY A 34 -6.39 7.50 -3.53
N MET A 35 -6.37 6.54 -2.60
CA MET A 35 -7.03 6.71 -1.32
C MET A 35 -6.36 7.77 -0.45
N SER A 36 -7.15 8.51 0.33
CA SER A 36 -6.64 9.46 1.31
C SER A 36 -5.79 8.77 2.38
N PHE A 37 -4.76 9.46 2.86
CA PHE A 37 -3.98 9.00 3.99
C PHE A 37 -4.83 8.86 5.26
N VAL A 38 -4.69 7.73 5.96
CA VAL A 38 -5.35 7.47 7.24
C VAL A 38 -4.28 7.17 8.30
N ALA A 39 -4.15 8.05 9.28
CA ALA A 39 -3.19 7.88 10.37
C ALA A 39 -3.48 6.60 11.17
N GLY A 40 -2.43 5.87 11.54
CA GLY A 40 -2.54 4.58 12.23
C GLY A 40 -2.82 3.39 11.32
N HIS A 41 -3.44 3.61 10.15
CA HIS A 41 -3.65 2.57 9.14
C HIS A 41 -2.51 2.55 8.12
N HIS A 42 -1.94 3.74 7.83
CA HIS A 42 -0.86 3.90 6.88
C HIS A 42 0.43 4.38 7.55
N GLN A 43 1.57 3.89 7.06
CA GLN A 43 2.90 4.37 7.39
C GLN A 43 3.56 4.90 6.11
N VAL A 44 3.92 6.18 6.10
CA VAL A 44 4.58 6.82 4.96
C VAL A 44 6.03 6.36 4.89
N ALA A 45 6.36 5.62 3.83
CA ALA A 45 7.72 5.14 3.55
C ALA A 45 8.50 6.09 2.62
N ALA A 46 7.80 6.81 1.74
CA ALA A 46 8.39 7.83 0.86
C ALA A 46 7.32 8.82 0.39
N ILE A 47 7.78 9.96 -0.14
CA ILE A 47 6.93 10.96 -0.82
C ILE A 47 7.16 10.85 -2.33
N THR A 48 6.09 11.01 -3.11
CA THR A 48 6.11 11.13 -4.57
C THR A 48 5.52 12.48 -4.94
N ASP A 49 6.31 13.34 -5.58
CA ASP A 49 5.80 14.64 -6.01
C ASP A 49 4.80 14.45 -7.17
N THR A 50 3.77 15.29 -7.20
CA THR A 50 2.75 15.33 -8.25
C THR A 50 2.45 16.78 -8.62
N ASP A 51 2.15 17.02 -9.89
CA ASP A 51 1.67 18.31 -10.40
C ASP A 51 0.14 18.39 -10.44
N GLU A 52 -0.55 17.34 -10.00
CA GLU A 52 -2.01 17.28 -9.91
C GLU A 52 -2.47 17.55 -8.48
N PRO A 53 -3.08 18.72 -8.19
CA PRO A 53 -3.49 19.08 -6.83
C PRO A 53 -4.48 18.09 -6.20
N ALA A 54 -5.30 17.41 -7.02
CA ALA A 54 -6.29 16.45 -6.55
C ALA A 54 -5.66 15.18 -5.92
N HIS A 55 -4.38 14.92 -6.19
CA HIS A 55 -3.68 13.77 -5.64
C HIS A 55 -2.94 14.09 -4.33
N ASP A 56 -2.83 15.35 -3.91
CA ASP A 56 -2.11 15.71 -2.69
C ASP A 56 -2.65 14.95 -1.46
N GLY A 57 -1.76 14.35 -0.67
CA GLY A 57 -2.14 13.60 0.53
C GLY A 57 -2.82 12.25 0.27
N THR A 58 -2.78 11.73 -0.96
CA THR A 58 -3.30 10.40 -1.32
C THR A 58 -2.19 9.37 -1.50
N VAL A 59 -2.54 8.09 -1.45
CA VAL A 59 -1.62 6.96 -1.66
C VAL A 59 -1.12 6.97 -3.11
N ALA A 60 0.18 7.15 -3.30
CA ALA A 60 0.83 7.08 -4.61
C ALA A 60 1.21 5.65 -5.01
N ALA A 61 1.60 4.83 -4.05
CA ALA A 61 1.93 3.42 -4.25
C ALA A 61 1.86 2.67 -2.93
N ILE A 62 1.59 1.36 -3.01
CA ILE A 62 1.65 0.45 -1.87
C ILE A 62 3.00 -0.28 -1.94
N ALA A 63 3.82 -0.11 -0.90
CA ALA A 63 5.13 -0.74 -0.80
C ALA A 63 5.09 -2.07 -0.04
N GLN A 64 4.15 -2.21 0.89
CA GLN A 64 3.90 -3.42 1.65
C GLN A 64 2.48 -3.38 2.21
N ASP A 65 1.78 -4.51 2.18
CA ASP A 65 0.47 -4.65 2.79
C ASP A 65 0.51 -4.43 4.30
N GLY A 66 -0.59 -3.86 4.80
CA GLY A 66 -0.90 -3.81 6.22
C GLY A 66 -1.81 -4.96 6.60
N TYR A 67 -1.91 -5.22 7.90
CA TYR A 67 -2.76 -6.27 8.46
C TYR A 67 -3.49 -5.75 9.69
N ALA A 68 -4.72 -6.21 9.87
CA ALA A 68 -5.55 -5.90 11.03
C ALA A 68 -6.27 -7.16 11.53
N GLU A 69 -6.53 -7.20 12.82
CA GLU A 69 -7.42 -8.20 13.41
C GLU A 69 -8.85 -8.01 12.90
N ILE A 70 -9.61 -9.12 12.83
CA ILE A 70 -11.06 -9.09 12.64
C ILE A 70 -11.67 -8.36 13.84
N GLY A 71 -12.04 -7.10 13.63
CA GLY A 71 -12.41 -6.16 14.70
C GLY A 71 -11.78 -4.78 14.54
N GLY A 72 -10.78 -4.65 13.67
CA GLY A 72 -10.22 -3.36 13.23
C GLY A 72 -8.94 -2.93 13.94
N THR A 73 -8.40 -3.72 14.87
CA THR A 73 -7.11 -3.44 15.49
C THR A 73 -6.00 -3.63 14.47
N VAL A 74 -5.31 -2.55 14.09
CA VAL A 74 -4.17 -2.62 13.17
C VAL A 74 -3.01 -3.36 13.85
N VAL A 75 -2.58 -4.46 13.24
CA VAL A 75 -1.41 -5.26 13.66
C VAL A 75 -0.14 -4.69 13.02
N THR A 76 -0.22 -4.31 11.75
CA THR A 76 0.86 -3.65 11.01
C THR A 76 0.25 -2.68 10.02
N PRO A 77 0.65 -1.40 10.01
CA PRO A 77 0.12 -0.44 9.06
C PRO A 77 0.62 -0.73 7.65
N THR A 78 -0.19 -0.38 6.65
CA THR A 78 0.21 -0.47 5.24
C THR A 78 1.34 0.52 4.97
N ARG A 79 2.45 0.06 4.39
CA ARG A 79 3.55 0.95 4.02
C ARG A 79 3.27 1.53 2.65
N ILE A 80 3.16 2.85 2.59
CA ILE A 80 2.76 3.56 1.37
C ILE A 80 3.81 4.58 0.92
N ARG A 81 3.75 4.93 -0.35
CA ARG A 81 4.25 6.23 -0.83
C ARG A 81 3.10 7.20 -0.86
N LEU A 82 3.33 8.44 -0.42
CA LEU A 82 2.30 9.48 -0.39
C LEU A 82 2.55 10.49 -1.49
N TYR A 83 1.50 10.90 -2.20
CA TYR A 83 1.58 12.03 -3.11
C TYR A 83 1.71 13.34 -2.34
N ARG A 84 2.60 14.22 -2.83
CA ARG A 84 2.72 15.61 -2.40
C ARG A 84 2.61 16.51 -3.62
N TYR A 85 1.66 17.43 -3.62
CA TYR A 85 1.54 18.40 -4.69
C TYR A 85 2.72 19.39 -4.66
N VAL A 86 3.32 19.59 -5.83
CA VAL A 86 4.33 20.61 -6.08
C VAL A 86 3.88 21.37 -7.32
N ALA A 87 3.66 22.69 -7.17
CA ALA A 87 3.30 23.54 -8.29
C ALA A 87 4.41 23.49 -9.35
N LYS A 88 4.02 23.32 -10.62
CA LYS A 88 4.96 23.57 -11.72
C LYS A 88 5.28 25.05 -11.71
N ASP A 89 6.57 25.38 -11.57
CA ASP A 89 7.05 26.71 -11.89
C ASP A 89 6.81 26.93 -13.38
N THR A 90 5.78 27.71 -13.71
CA THR A 90 5.61 28.28 -15.05
C THR A 90 6.77 29.24 -15.27
N THR A 91 7.93 28.73 -15.67
CA THR A 91 8.93 29.56 -16.34
C THR A 91 8.41 29.78 -17.75
N ASP A 92 7.65 30.86 -17.89
CA ASP A 92 7.24 31.47 -19.15
C ASP A 92 8.51 32.07 -19.79
N ASP A 93 8.84 31.67 -21.02
CA ASP A 93 9.86 32.27 -21.91
C ASP A 93 9.16 32.87 -23.14
#